data_AF-A0A8S2L5T9-F1
#
_entry.id   AF-A0A8S2L5T9-F1
#
_cell.length_a   1.000
_cell.length_b   1.000
_cell.length_c   1.000
_cell.angle_alpha   90.00
_cell.angle_beta   90.00
_cell.angle_gamma   90.00
#
_symmetry.space_group_name_H-M   'P 1'
#
loop_
_entity.id
_entity.type
_entity.pdbx_description
1 polymer ?
#
loop_
_entity_poly.entity_id
_entity_poly.type
_entity_poly.pdbx_seq_one_letter_code
_entity_poly.pdbx_strand_id
1 'polypeptide(L)'
;IQWLKNHVDIVEDFANFLIQIIKKLPAVVHHCPNEAFVLLFQFVKTGLQLHEQATLRSITMFTSNYIEYTKSNQRAADLLKQNGLEIVQILLKCIGGASPRHLVDTLSLPLLTLTKFYIDSTVNWVQQCLNDPNFPTPSPKRHHREALIKALSSERTSRANFKDHVNTFSSACRGIEYSGTSSNDNIDIGYNLILLSNRDEDFRRPAKQADIWKDTKYALGGQDQTLSREGGTWLCLNTVQSKIGVLLNLTSHLFEGKNINGQSRGFIVPNYVNNPEINLDLYMDELQKVKGNYTGFNFLGIERQLESKKWRAKYINNVSADSLPIEIKTSPFGFSNHIYGDENAFGKTRLGCQLFKTLLHDLTDNYKKTITDEKELIRRAFSLLSDTTIFHNDSNLDCVYSHYTKANRDQISSIHVQTTGEEPTYGTRTSTVLIVRSDQTGVFIEKTLSNPLVDSSEWTENKWHFQLNDINEPPVLIN
;
A
#
# COMPACT_ATOMS: atom_id res chain seq x y z
N ILE A 1 -27.98 -25.97 -24.96
CA ILE A 1 -26.63 -25.49 -24.58
C ILE A 1 -25.55 -25.88 -25.59
N GLN A 2 -25.46 -27.15 -26.02
CA GLN A 2 -24.42 -27.60 -26.94
C GLN A 2 -24.40 -26.82 -28.27
N TRP A 3 -25.57 -26.51 -28.83
CA TRP A 3 -25.65 -25.70 -30.04
C TRP A 3 -25.02 -24.31 -29.85
N LEU A 4 -25.30 -23.62 -28.74
CA LEU A 4 -24.71 -22.30 -28.45
C LEU A 4 -23.19 -22.38 -28.28
N LYS A 5 -22.68 -23.45 -27.65
CA LYS A 5 -21.23 -23.71 -27.51
C LYS A 5 -20.53 -23.92 -28.85
N ASN A 6 -21.24 -24.44 -29.85
CA ASN A 6 -20.69 -24.67 -31.19
C ASN A 6 -20.78 -23.44 -32.11
N HIS A 7 -21.51 -22.38 -31.71
CA HIS A 7 -21.78 -21.20 -32.54
C HIS A 7 -21.64 -19.90 -31.74
N VAL A 8 -20.54 -19.77 -31.00
CA VAL A 8 -20.31 -18.69 -30.03
C VAL A 8 -20.19 -17.30 -30.67
N ASP A 9 -19.79 -17.25 -31.94
CA ASP A 9 -19.79 -16.07 -32.80
C ASP A 9 -21.21 -15.56 -33.09
N ILE A 10 -22.11 -16.44 -33.52
CA ILE A 10 -23.52 -16.11 -33.77
C ILE A 10 -24.20 -15.65 -32.47
N VAL A 11 -23.87 -16.30 -31.35
CA VAL A 11 -24.40 -15.94 -30.03
C VAL A 11 -23.93 -14.55 -29.60
N GLU A 12 -22.67 -14.24 -29.84
CA GLU A 12 -22.09 -12.92 -29.55
C GLU A 12 -22.77 -11.82 -30.37
N ASP A 13 -22.88 -12.01 -31.68
CA ASP A 13 -23.52 -11.07 -32.60
C ASP A 13 -24.99 -10.88 -32.27
N PHE A 14 -25.71 -11.97 -31.96
CA PHE A 14 -27.11 -11.91 -31.55
C PHE A 14 -27.29 -11.14 -30.24
N ALA A 15 -26.44 -11.36 -29.23
CA ALA A 15 -26.48 -10.59 -27.98
C ALA A 15 -26.22 -9.09 -28.23
N ASN A 16 -25.25 -8.76 -29.08
CA ASN A 16 -24.96 -7.37 -29.45
C ASN A 16 -26.11 -6.72 -30.23
N PHE A 17 -26.73 -7.46 -31.15
CA PHE A 17 -27.92 -7.01 -31.87
C PHE A 17 -29.09 -6.70 -30.91
N LEU A 18 -29.36 -7.58 -29.95
CA LEU A 18 -30.40 -7.37 -28.94
C LEU A 18 -30.13 -6.16 -28.05
N ILE A 19 -28.87 -5.88 -27.70
CA ILE A 19 -28.48 -4.64 -27.00
C ILE A 19 -28.88 -3.41 -27.82
N GLN A 20 -28.62 -3.42 -29.14
CA GLN A 20 -29.00 -2.31 -30.01
C GLN A 20 -30.52 -2.13 -30.09
N ILE A 21 -31.29 -3.22 -30.18
CA ILE A 21 -32.77 -3.16 -30.17
C ILE A 21 -33.26 -2.48 -28.90
N ILE A 22 -32.82 -2.95 -27.73
CA ILE A 22 -33.29 -2.41 -26.44
C ILE A 22 -32.92 -0.94 -26.27
N LYS A 23 -31.71 -0.54 -26.70
CA LYS A 23 -31.23 0.84 -26.53
C LYS A 23 -31.80 1.83 -27.54
N LYS A 24 -31.91 1.43 -28.81
CA LYS A 24 -32.21 2.35 -29.92
C LYS A 24 -33.64 2.23 -30.42
N LEU A 25 -34.27 1.06 -30.26
CA LEU A 25 -35.59 0.75 -30.80
C LEU A 25 -36.53 0.16 -29.73
N PRO A 26 -36.69 0.79 -28.55
CA PRO A 26 -37.53 0.24 -27.47
C PRO A 26 -39.01 0.08 -27.88
N ALA A 27 -39.48 0.86 -28.86
CA ALA A 27 -40.84 0.77 -29.39
C ALA A 27 -41.13 -0.58 -30.09
N VAL A 28 -40.13 -1.19 -30.72
CA VAL A 28 -40.26 -2.51 -31.39
C VAL A 28 -40.55 -3.59 -30.34
N VAL A 29 -39.92 -3.47 -29.18
CA VAL A 29 -40.05 -4.44 -28.08
C VAL A 29 -41.47 -4.46 -27.48
N HIS A 30 -42.21 -3.35 -27.54
CA HIS A 30 -43.62 -3.33 -27.10
C HIS A 30 -44.54 -4.22 -27.95
N HIS A 31 -44.19 -4.41 -29.23
CA HIS A 31 -44.96 -5.21 -30.16
C HIS A 31 -44.52 -6.69 -30.17
N CYS A 32 -43.49 -7.05 -29.39
CA CYS A 32 -43.05 -8.44 -29.29
C CYS A 32 -44.06 -9.31 -28.51
N PRO A 33 -44.31 -10.54 -28.99
CA PRO A 33 -45.14 -11.51 -28.29
C PRO A 33 -44.48 -11.95 -26.97
N ASN A 34 -45.27 -12.43 -25.99
CA ASN A 34 -44.74 -12.85 -24.67
C ASN A 34 -43.72 -13.99 -24.81
N GLU A 35 -43.96 -14.87 -25.77
CA GLU A 35 -43.12 -16.01 -26.12
C GLU A 35 -41.69 -15.57 -26.47
N ALA A 36 -41.53 -14.40 -27.11
CA ALA A 36 -40.21 -13.86 -27.43
C ALA A 36 -39.41 -13.54 -26.16
N PHE A 37 -40.05 -12.95 -25.14
CA PHE A 37 -39.38 -12.66 -23.87
C PHE A 37 -39.00 -13.95 -23.13
N VAL A 38 -39.84 -14.98 -23.15
CA VAL A 38 -39.53 -16.29 -22.57
C VAL A 38 -38.29 -16.91 -23.24
N LEU A 39 -38.22 -16.86 -24.57
CA LEU A 39 -37.07 -17.33 -25.34
C LEU A 39 -35.80 -16.51 -25.05
N LEU A 40 -35.92 -15.19 -24.87
CA LEU A 40 -34.80 -14.33 -24.46
C LEU A 40 -34.28 -14.68 -23.08
N PHE A 41 -35.15 -15.00 -22.11
CA PHE A 41 -34.70 -15.48 -20.80
C PHE A 41 -34.01 -16.83 -20.91
N GLN A 42 -34.52 -17.74 -21.73
CA GLN A 42 -33.85 -19.03 -21.98
C GLN A 42 -32.47 -18.85 -22.62
N PHE A 43 -32.35 -17.89 -23.54
CA PHE A 43 -31.08 -17.49 -24.14
C PHE A 43 -30.10 -16.96 -23.08
N VAL A 44 -30.52 -16.04 -22.20
CA VAL A 44 -29.69 -15.52 -21.09
C VAL A 44 -29.25 -16.64 -20.15
N LYS A 45 -30.19 -17.48 -19.68
CA LYS A 45 -29.90 -18.60 -18.76
C LYS A 45 -28.84 -19.54 -19.33
N THR A 46 -28.95 -19.86 -20.62
CA THR A 46 -28.01 -20.77 -21.28
C THR A 46 -26.70 -20.07 -21.62
N GLY A 47 -26.75 -18.80 -22.00
CA GLY A 47 -25.59 -17.99 -22.38
C GLY A 47 -24.66 -17.66 -21.20
N LEU A 48 -25.20 -17.40 -20.01
CA LEU A 48 -24.41 -17.13 -18.80
C LEU A 48 -23.54 -18.31 -18.35
N GLN A 49 -23.73 -19.50 -18.95
CA GLN A 49 -22.97 -20.72 -18.70
C GLN A 49 -21.90 -21.00 -19.78
N LEU A 50 -21.72 -20.10 -20.75
CA LEU A 50 -20.65 -20.19 -21.76
C LEU A 50 -19.30 -19.75 -21.19
N HIS A 51 -18.20 -20.25 -21.76
CA HIS A 51 -16.84 -20.05 -21.23
C HIS A 51 -15.97 -19.16 -22.13
N GLU A 52 -16.51 -18.73 -23.26
CA GLU A 52 -15.84 -17.89 -24.24
C GLU A 52 -15.97 -16.42 -23.81
N GLN A 53 -14.85 -15.77 -23.49
CA GLN A 53 -14.82 -14.47 -22.83
C GLN A 53 -15.56 -13.36 -23.59
N ALA A 54 -15.40 -13.28 -24.91
CA ALA A 54 -16.04 -12.27 -25.75
C ALA A 54 -17.58 -12.48 -25.79
N THR A 55 -18.01 -13.70 -26.07
CA THR A 55 -19.42 -14.11 -26.08
C THR A 55 -20.10 -13.88 -24.72
N LEU A 56 -19.46 -14.31 -23.62
CA LEU A 56 -19.98 -14.12 -22.27
C LEU A 56 -20.06 -12.63 -21.89
N ARG A 57 -19.11 -11.81 -22.36
CA ARG A 57 -19.16 -10.35 -22.17
C ARG A 57 -20.36 -9.73 -22.87
N SER A 58 -20.67 -10.17 -24.10
CA SER A 58 -21.85 -9.69 -24.83
C SER A 58 -23.16 -10.13 -24.16
N ILE A 59 -23.22 -11.36 -23.66
CA ILE A 59 -24.40 -11.88 -22.93
C ILE A 59 -24.61 -11.15 -21.60
N THR A 60 -23.56 -10.97 -20.80
CA THR A 60 -23.65 -10.27 -19.51
C THR A 60 -23.99 -8.79 -19.72
N MET A 61 -23.46 -8.16 -20.75
CA MET A 61 -23.83 -6.81 -21.15
C MET A 61 -25.30 -6.73 -21.59
N PHE A 62 -25.78 -7.67 -22.42
CA PHE A 62 -27.19 -7.75 -22.78
C PHE A 62 -28.08 -7.91 -21.56
N THR A 63 -27.74 -8.83 -20.66
CA THR A 63 -28.49 -9.09 -19.42
C THR A 63 -28.61 -7.81 -18.57
N SER A 64 -27.51 -7.08 -18.38
CA SER A 64 -27.52 -5.80 -17.65
C SER A 64 -28.39 -4.74 -18.33
N ASN A 65 -28.32 -4.62 -19.65
CA ASN A 65 -29.18 -3.66 -20.38
C ASN A 65 -30.65 -4.06 -20.34
N TYR A 66 -30.96 -5.36 -20.34
CA TYR A 66 -32.32 -5.86 -20.16
C TYR A 66 -32.85 -5.51 -18.75
N ILE A 67 -32.05 -5.71 -17.69
CA ILE A 67 -32.43 -5.34 -16.32
C ILE A 67 -32.66 -3.82 -16.20
N GLU A 68 -31.88 -2.99 -16.90
CA GLU A 68 -32.12 -1.55 -16.91
C GLU A 68 -33.41 -1.19 -17.68
N TYR A 69 -33.68 -1.87 -18.79
CA TYR A 69 -34.87 -1.67 -19.62
C TYR A 69 -36.18 -2.02 -18.93
N THR A 70 -36.18 -2.94 -17.95
CA THR A 70 -37.40 -3.27 -17.20
C THR A 70 -38.02 -2.07 -16.49
N LYS A 71 -37.25 -1.01 -16.23
CA LYS A 71 -37.76 0.26 -15.68
C LYS A 71 -38.81 0.94 -16.54
N SER A 72 -38.74 0.76 -17.86
CA SER A 72 -39.66 1.37 -18.83
C SER A 72 -40.62 0.36 -19.45
N ASN A 73 -40.59 -0.91 -19.03
CA ASN A 73 -41.46 -1.96 -19.55
C ASN A 73 -41.91 -2.95 -18.46
N GLN A 74 -43.19 -2.86 -18.09
CA GLN A 74 -43.78 -3.69 -17.03
C GLN A 74 -43.76 -5.19 -17.35
N ARG A 75 -44.04 -5.59 -18.61
CA ARG A 75 -44.00 -7.00 -19.02
C ARG A 75 -42.61 -7.59 -18.82
N ALA A 76 -41.58 -6.82 -19.17
CA ALA A 76 -40.19 -7.22 -18.96
C ALA A 76 -39.83 -7.31 -17.46
N ALA A 77 -40.34 -6.39 -16.64
CA ALA A 77 -40.16 -6.40 -15.19
C ALA A 77 -40.83 -7.60 -14.50
N ASP A 78 -42.05 -7.94 -14.90
CA ASP A 78 -42.80 -9.07 -14.34
C ASP A 78 -42.08 -10.40 -14.62
N LEU A 79 -41.60 -10.57 -15.86
CA LEU A 79 -40.85 -11.77 -16.23
C LEU A 79 -39.51 -11.87 -15.51
N LEU A 80 -38.82 -10.75 -15.29
CA LEU A 80 -37.60 -10.69 -14.48
C LEU A 80 -37.88 -11.08 -13.03
N LYS A 81 -38.98 -10.61 -12.43
CA LYS A 81 -39.34 -11.00 -11.06
C LYS A 81 -39.68 -12.50 -10.95
N GLN A 82 -40.33 -13.07 -11.95
CA GLN A 82 -40.66 -14.50 -12.00
C GLN A 82 -39.41 -15.39 -12.16
N ASN A 83 -38.41 -14.94 -12.92
CA ASN A 83 -37.23 -15.74 -13.27
C ASN A 83 -35.93 -15.32 -12.56
N GLY A 84 -35.97 -14.26 -11.74
CA GLY A 84 -34.78 -13.62 -11.17
C GLY A 84 -33.99 -14.54 -10.24
N LEU A 85 -34.67 -15.38 -9.46
CA LEU A 85 -34.03 -16.38 -8.61
C LEU A 85 -33.15 -17.34 -9.43
N GLU A 86 -33.65 -17.83 -10.57
CA GLU A 86 -32.92 -18.78 -11.40
C GLU A 86 -31.69 -18.13 -12.07
N ILE A 87 -31.80 -16.85 -12.47
CA ILE A 87 -30.64 -16.08 -12.95
C ILE A 87 -29.58 -15.96 -11.85
N VAL A 88 -29.98 -15.60 -10.63
CA VAL A 88 -29.07 -15.51 -9.49
C VAL A 88 -28.42 -16.86 -9.18
N GLN A 89 -29.18 -17.96 -9.22
CA GLN A 89 -28.64 -19.31 -9.05
C GLN A 89 -27.58 -19.64 -10.09
N ILE A 90 -27.83 -19.35 -11.38
CA ILE A 90 -26.86 -19.59 -12.46
C ILE A 90 -25.61 -18.74 -12.24
N LEU A 91 -25.76 -17.45 -11.94
CA LEU A 91 -24.63 -16.56 -11.67
C LEU A 91 -23.79 -17.08 -10.49
N LEU A 92 -24.41 -17.43 -9.36
CA LEU A 92 -23.70 -17.94 -8.19
C LEU A 92 -23.03 -19.30 -8.44
N LYS A 93 -23.62 -20.19 -9.25
CA LYS A 93 -22.97 -21.44 -9.69
C LYS A 93 -21.73 -21.16 -10.54
N CYS A 94 -21.84 -20.28 -11.54
CA CYS A 94 -20.73 -19.91 -12.42
C CYS A 94 -19.60 -19.23 -11.65
N ILE A 95 -19.94 -18.26 -10.79
CA ILE A 95 -19.02 -17.59 -9.87
C ILE A 95 -18.37 -18.62 -8.92
N GLY A 96 -19.17 -19.50 -8.32
CA GLY A 96 -18.72 -20.46 -7.31
C GLY A 96 -17.82 -21.58 -7.81
N GLY A 97 -17.69 -21.79 -9.13
CA GLY A 97 -16.81 -22.84 -9.63
C GLY A 97 -17.10 -23.30 -11.05
N ALA A 98 -18.35 -23.19 -11.51
CA ALA A 98 -18.77 -23.80 -12.77
C ALA A 98 -18.15 -23.13 -14.02
N SER A 99 -17.70 -21.87 -13.92
CA SER A 99 -16.97 -21.17 -14.99
C SER A 99 -15.50 -20.94 -14.62
N PRO A 100 -14.58 -20.73 -15.59
CA PRO A 100 -13.20 -20.32 -15.33
C PRO A 100 -13.07 -19.04 -14.49
N ARG A 101 -12.02 -18.95 -13.65
CA ARG A 101 -11.81 -17.83 -12.70
C ARG A 101 -11.73 -16.46 -13.38
N HIS A 102 -11.08 -16.38 -14.53
CA HIS A 102 -10.92 -15.11 -15.26
C HIS A 102 -12.26 -14.54 -15.80
N LEU A 103 -13.34 -15.33 -15.81
CA LEU A 103 -14.67 -14.90 -16.24
C LEU A 103 -15.55 -14.37 -15.09
N VAL A 104 -15.11 -14.51 -13.84
CA VAL A 104 -15.88 -14.07 -12.66
C VAL A 104 -16.15 -12.56 -12.71
N ASP A 105 -15.17 -11.78 -13.18
CA ASP A 105 -15.30 -10.34 -13.40
C ASP A 105 -16.40 -9.98 -14.40
N THR A 106 -16.58 -10.82 -15.42
CA THR A 106 -17.63 -10.65 -16.43
C THR A 106 -18.99 -10.99 -15.84
N LEU A 107 -19.08 -12.07 -15.06
CA LEU A 107 -20.30 -12.55 -14.41
C LEU A 107 -20.79 -11.68 -13.25
N SER A 108 -19.92 -10.87 -12.65
CA SER A 108 -20.33 -9.94 -11.57
C SER A 108 -21.22 -8.79 -12.08
N LEU A 109 -21.15 -8.44 -13.36
CA LEU A 109 -21.84 -7.28 -13.93
C LEU A 109 -23.39 -7.40 -13.88
N PRO A 110 -24.01 -8.50 -14.32
CA PRO A 110 -25.47 -8.68 -14.17
C PRO A 110 -25.91 -8.68 -12.71
N LEU A 111 -25.13 -9.29 -11.82
CA LEU A 111 -25.44 -9.34 -10.39
C LEU A 111 -25.43 -7.93 -9.76
N LEU A 112 -24.43 -7.10 -10.09
CA LEU A 112 -24.39 -5.68 -9.70
C LEU A 112 -25.56 -4.88 -10.27
N THR A 113 -25.98 -5.21 -11.50
CA THR A 113 -27.10 -4.51 -12.14
C THR A 113 -28.42 -4.85 -11.46
N LEU A 114 -28.60 -6.11 -11.05
CA LEU A 114 -29.73 -6.54 -10.23
C LEU A 114 -29.74 -5.83 -8.87
N THR A 115 -28.61 -5.72 -8.16
CA THR A 115 -28.56 -5.00 -6.87
C THR A 115 -28.87 -3.52 -7.01
N LYS A 116 -28.47 -2.89 -8.12
CA LYS A 116 -28.75 -1.48 -8.41
C LYS A 116 -30.25 -1.19 -8.62
N PHE A 117 -31.00 -2.11 -9.23
CA PHE A 117 -32.38 -1.85 -9.66
C PHE A 117 -33.45 -2.68 -8.93
N TYR A 118 -33.08 -3.78 -8.30
CA TYR A 118 -33.96 -4.74 -7.62
C TYR A 118 -33.34 -5.23 -6.30
N ILE A 119 -32.90 -4.30 -5.44
CA ILE A 119 -32.14 -4.61 -4.23
C ILE A 119 -32.81 -5.65 -3.33
N ASP A 120 -34.06 -5.42 -2.93
CA ASP A 120 -34.78 -6.29 -1.98
C ASP A 120 -34.98 -7.69 -2.56
N SER A 121 -35.39 -7.78 -3.83
CA SER A 121 -35.50 -9.05 -4.54
C SER A 121 -34.15 -9.76 -4.66
N THR A 122 -33.08 -9.03 -4.99
CA THR A 122 -31.75 -9.62 -5.20
C THR A 122 -31.16 -10.14 -3.91
N VAL A 123 -31.25 -9.38 -2.82
CA VAL A 123 -30.83 -9.81 -1.48
C VAL A 123 -31.61 -11.05 -1.07
N ASN A 124 -32.93 -11.06 -1.26
CA ASN A 124 -33.77 -12.21 -0.95
C ASN A 124 -33.40 -13.45 -1.79
N TRP A 125 -33.20 -13.30 -3.10
CA TRP A 125 -32.81 -14.40 -3.98
C TRP A 125 -31.43 -14.97 -3.63
N VAL A 126 -30.44 -14.11 -3.35
CA VAL A 126 -29.11 -14.57 -2.93
C VAL A 126 -29.17 -15.25 -1.57
N GLN A 127 -29.93 -14.72 -0.61
CA GLN A 127 -30.14 -15.38 0.70
C GLN A 127 -30.79 -16.76 0.54
N GLN A 128 -31.84 -16.89 -0.29
CA GLN A 128 -32.44 -18.19 -0.58
C GLN A 128 -31.42 -19.19 -1.13
N CYS A 129 -30.52 -18.74 -2.00
CA CYS A 129 -29.46 -19.59 -2.55
C CYS A 129 -28.41 -19.98 -1.51
N LEU A 130 -27.93 -19.03 -0.70
CA LEU A 130 -26.82 -19.24 0.23
C LEU A 130 -27.22 -19.87 1.56
N ASN A 131 -28.53 -19.96 1.85
CA ASN A 131 -29.06 -20.72 2.99
C ASN A 131 -28.84 -22.23 2.84
N ASP A 132 -28.72 -22.74 1.61
CA ASP A 132 -28.26 -24.12 1.40
C ASP A 132 -26.74 -24.19 1.62
N PRO A 133 -26.27 -24.93 2.65
CA PRO A 133 -24.84 -25.03 2.94
C PRO A 133 -24.05 -25.68 1.80
N ASN A 134 -24.68 -26.47 0.93
CA ASN A 134 -24.03 -27.14 -0.20
C ASN A 134 -23.97 -26.27 -1.46
N PHE A 135 -24.64 -25.11 -1.45
CA PHE A 135 -24.71 -24.22 -2.60
C PHE A 135 -23.83 -22.96 -2.41
N PRO A 136 -23.16 -22.45 -3.46
CA PRO A 136 -22.91 -23.11 -4.76
C PRO A 136 -21.90 -24.27 -4.64
N THR A 137 -21.14 -24.30 -3.54
CA THR A 137 -20.25 -25.37 -3.10
C THR A 137 -20.30 -25.41 -1.57
N PRO A 138 -19.84 -26.49 -0.90
CA PRO A 138 -19.77 -26.55 0.57
C PRO A 138 -18.59 -25.77 1.16
N SER A 139 -17.60 -25.41 0.35
CA SER A 139 -16.35 -24.75 0.76
C SER A 139 -16.50 -23.39 1.48
N PRO A 140 -17.39 -22.46 1.07
CA PRO A 140 -17.43 -21.13 1.65
C PRO A 140 -18.08 -21.14 3.05
N LYS A 141 -17.27 -20.75 4.05
CA LYS A 141 -17.65 -20.49 5.43
C LYS A 141 -18.74 -19.41 5.55
N ARG A 142 -19.45 -19.42 6.68
CA ARG A 142 -20.56 -18.50 6.99
C ARG A 142 -20.23 -17.02 6.75
N HIS A 143 -19.05 -16.57 7.17
CA HIS A 143 -18.63 -15.18 6.99
C HIS A 143 -18.45 -14.77 5.52
N HIS A 144 -18.02 -15.68 4.62
CA HIS A 144 -17.95 -15.39 3.19
C HIS A 144 -19.35 -15.15 2.58
N ARG A 145 -20.33 -15.92 3.04
CA ARG A 145 -21.74 -15.81 2.62
C ARG A 145 -22.35 -14.50 3.10
N GLU A 146 -22.15 -14.17 4.38
CA GLU A 146 -22.61 -12.92 4.98
C GLU A 146 -21.95 -11.70 4.35
N ALA A 147 -20.66 -11.77 4.02
CA ALA A 147 -19.93 -10.70 3.33
C ALA A 147 -20.49 -10.41 1.94
N LEU A 148 -20.79 -11.46 1.14
CA LEU A 148 -21.42 -11.27 -0.16
C LEU A 148 -22.81 -10.63 -0.03
N ILE A 149 -23.65 -11.11 0.91
CA ILE A 149 -24.99 -10.54 1.15
C ILE A 149 -24.89 -9.07 1.57
N LYS A 150 -23.96 -8.73 2.45
CA LYS A 150 -23.71 -7.35 2.89
C LYS A 150 -23.31 -6.46 1.70
N ALA A 151 -22.43 -6.95 0.82
CA ALA A 151 -21.98 -6.23 -0.36
C ALA A 151 -23.13 -5.89 -1.33
N LEU A 152 -24.13 -6.76 -1.48
CA LEU A 152 -25.32 -6.47 -2.30
C LEU A 152 -26.07 -5.22 -1.82
N SER A 153 -26.08 -4.98 -0.50
CA SER A 153 -26.78 -3.85 0.11
C SER A 153 -25.94 -2.58 0.18
N SER A 154 -24.63 -2.72 0.43
CA SER A 154 -23.73 -1.57 0.63
C SER A 154 -23.11 -1.03 -0.66
N GLU A 155 -22.75 -1.90 -1.61
CA GLU A 155 -21.98 -1.55 -2.81
C GLU A 155 -22.88 -1.41 -4.04
N ARG A 156 -23.53 -0.25 -4.19
CA ARG A 156 -24.56 0.01 -5.22
C ARG A 156 -24.07 0.79 -6.45
N THR A 157 -22.92 1.43 -6.33
CA THR A 157 -22.37 2.34 -7.36
C THR A 157 -20.94 1.98 -7.73
N SER A 158 -20.17 1.41 -6.81
CA SER A 158 -18.78 1.01 -7.07
C SER A 158 -18.72 -0.35 -7.76
N ARG A 159 -18.50 -0.33 -9.08
CA ARG A 159 -18.26 -1.55 -9.87
C ARG A 159 -16.98 -2.28 -9.44
N ALA A 160 -15.97 -1.55 -8.97
CA ALA A 160 -14.71 -2.12 -8.51
C ALA A 160 -14.90 -2.90 -7.20
N ASN A 161 -15.44 -2.25 -6.16
CA ASN A 161 -15.65 -2.90 -4.87
C ASN A 161 -16.57 -4.12 -4.97
N PHE A 162 -17.64 -4.03 -5.78
CA PHE A 162 -18.56 -5.15 -5.94
C PHE A 162 -17.88 -6.36 -6.59
N LYS A 163 -17.02 -6.13 -7.59
CA LYS A 163 -16.22 -7.21 -8.21
C LYS A 163 -15.34 -7.91 -7.19
N ASP A 164 -14.70 -7.17 -6.30
CA ASP A 164 -13.79 -7.74 -5.29
C ASP A 164 -14.54 -8.70 -4.36
N HIS A 165 -15.72 -8.30 -3.85
CA HIS A 165 -16.56 -9.17 -3.03
C HIS A 165 -16.98 -10.46 -3.76
N VAL A 166 -17.31 -10.35 -5.05
CA VAL A 166 -17.67 -11.50 -5.88
C VAL A 166 -16.46 -12.41 -6.14
N ASN A 167 -15.27 -11.86 -6.36
CA ASN A 167 -14.02 -12.61 -6.55
C ASN A 167 -13.55 -13.31 -5.27
N THR A 168 -13.70 -12.66 -4.11
CA THR A 168 -13.42 -13.27 -2.81
C THR A 168 -14.37 -14.44 -2.54
N PHE A 169 -15.67 -14.24 -2.78
CA PHE A 169 -16.65 -15.32 -2.67
C PHE A 169 -16.35 -16.47 -3.64
N SER A 170 -15.99 -16.19 -4.90
CA SER A 170 -15.58 -17.20 -5.88
C SER A 170 -14.37 -18.01 -5.41
N SER A 171 -13.36 -17.34 -4.85
CA SER A 171 -12.13 -17.99 -4.39
C SER A 171 -12.40 -18.93 -3.21
N ALA A 172 -13.25 -18.50 -2.26
CA ALA A 172 -13.70 -19.33 -1.16
C ALA A 172 -14.49 -20.57 -1.64
N CYS A 173 -15.37 -20.41 -2.63
CA CYS A 173 -16.10 -21.55 -3.19
C CYS A 173 -15.18 -22.60 -3.83
N ARG A 174 -14.09 -22.17 -4.46
CA ARG A 174 -13.12 -23.05 -5.12
C ARG A 174 -12.12 -23.70 -4.17
N GLY A 175 -12.24 -23.49 -2.85
CA GLY A 175 -11.32 -24.05 -1.86
C GLY A 175 -9.89 -23.52 -1.99
N ILE A 176 -9.70 -22.38 -2.67
CA ILE A 176 -8.42 -21.69 -2.73
C ILE A 176 -8.31 -20.89 -1.43
N GLU A 177 -8.09 -21.61 -0.32
CA GLU A 177 -7.56 -21.03 0.90
C GLU A 177 -6.06 -20.88 0.70
N TYR A 178 -5.58 -19.64 0.59
CA TYR A 178 -4.15 -19.37 0.68
C TYR A 178 -3.69 -19.82 2.08
N SER A 179 -2.88 -20.89 2.15
CA SER A 179 -2.12 -21.28 3.34
C SER A 179 -0.90 -20.35 3.52
N GLY A 180 -1.23 -19.08 3.64
CA GLY A 180 -0.40 -17.94 3.94
C GLY A 180 -1.44 -16.93 4.39
N THR A 181 -1.48 -16.68 5.70
CA THR A 181 -2.43 -15.81 6.41
C THR A 181 -3.18 -14.86 5.47
N SER A 182 -4.46 -15.17 5.23
CA SER A 182 -5.51 -14.31 4.68
C SER A 182 -5.13 -13.48 3.43
N SER A 183 -5.56 -13.94 2.26
CA SER A 183 -5.42 -13.23 0.99
C SER A 183 -6.24 -11.93 0.92
N ASN A 184 -5.54 -10.82 0.66
CA ASN A 184 -6.02 -9.52 0.19
C ASN A 184 -7.23 -8.94 0.93
N ASP A 185 -6.92 -8.51 2.13
CA ASP A 185 -7.37 -7.26 2.70
C ASP A 185 -7.41 -6.12 1.66
N ASN A 186 -8.61 -5.78 1.18
CA ASN A 186 -9.07 -4.41 1.37
C ASN A 186 -9.80 -4.36 2.72
N ILE A 187 -9.13 -4.81 3.79
CA ILE A 187 -9.33 -4.18 5.09
C ILE A 187 -8.96 -2.72 4.85
N ASP A 188 -9.72 -1.78 5.41
CA ASP A 188 -9.22 -0.44 5.63
C ASP A 188 -7.99 -0.54 6.55
N ILE A 189 -6.85 -0.93 5.98
CA ILE A 189 -5.61 -0.99 6.71
C ILE A 189 -5.19 0.47 6.86
N GLY A 190 -5.57 1.05 7.98
CA GLY A 190 -4.98 2.31 8.42
C GLY A 190 -3.47 2.14 8.52
N TYR A 191 -2.73 3.22 8.35
CA TYR A 191 -1.26 3.19 8.46
C TYR A 191 -0.90 3.89 9.76
N ASN A 192 -0.23 3.16 10.64
CA ASN A 192 0.23 3.69 11.93
C ASN A 192 1.56 4.42 11.79
N LEU A 193 2.41 3.99 10.87
CA LEU A 193 3.69 4.62 10.56
C LEU A 193 4.05 4.39 9.09
N ILE A 194 4.48 5.45 8.41
CA ILE A 194 5.15 5.38 7.11
C ILE A 194 6.42 6.23 7.23
N LEU A 195 7.57 5.62 7.01
CA LEU A 195 8.88 6.26 7.07
C LEU A 195 9.61 6.02 5.76
N LEU A 196 10.03 7.11 5.12
CA LEU A 196 10.82 7.12 3.90
C LEU A 196 12.19 7.71 4.24
N SER A 197 13.29 7.06 3.84
CA SER A 197 14.63 7.52 4.16
C SER A 197 15.59 7.30 3.01
N ASN A 198 16.35 8.34 2.65
CA ASN A 198 17.57 8.21 1.85
C ASN A 198 18.78 8.38 2.77
N ARG A 199 19.78 7.53 2.55
CA ARG A 199 21.12 7.71 3.09
C ARG A 199 22.04 8.20 1.99
N ASP A 200 22.38 9.47 2.07
CA ASP A 200 23.48 10.07 1.31
C ASP A 200 24.80 9.78 2.03
N GLU A 201 25.80 9.30 1.32
CA GLU A 201 27.09 8.91 1.92
C GLU A 201 28.24 8.97 0.92
N ASP A 202 29.45 9.13 1.44
CA ASP A 202 30.68 8.82 0.70
C ASP A 202 30.76 7.31 0.38
N PHE A 203 30.69 6.95 -0.89
CA PHE A 203 30.73 5.57 -1.39
C PHE A 203 32.00 4.82 -0.98
N ARG A 204 33.09 5.50 -0.64
CA ARG A 204 34.32 4.89 -0.11
C ARG A 204 34.17 4.39 1.33
N ARG A 205 33.18 4.91 2.07
CA ARG A 205 32.91 4.47 3.43
C ARG A 205 32.25 3.09 3.40
N PRO A 206 32.84 2.05 3.99
CA PRO A 206 32.25 0.71 3.97
C PRO A 206 30.98 0.69 4.83
N ALA A 207 29.92 0.07 4.31
CA ALA A 207 28.64 -0.07 5.00
C ALA A 207 27.98 -1.39 4.60
N LYS A 208 27.40 -2.08 5.57
CA LYS A 208 26.60 -3.27 5.37
C LYS A 208 25.15 -2.85 5.07
N GLN A 209 24.57 -3.44 4.03
CA GLN A 209 23.13 -3.32 3.72
C GLN A 209 22.27 -3.74 4.93
N ALA A 210 21.01 -3.29 4.95
CA ALA A 210 20.08 -3.75 5.96
C ALA A 210 19.97 -5.26 5.98
N ASP A 211 19.96 -5.79 7.19
CA ASP A 211 19.78 -7.19 7.49
C ASP A 211 19.36 -7.28 8.95
N ILE A 212 18.91 -8.45 9.36
CA ILE A 212 18.68 -8.74 10.77
C ILE A 212 20.04 -8.88 11.46
N TRP A 213 20.24 -8.10 12.51
CA TRP A 213 21.50 -8.12 13.24
C TRP A 213 21.69 -9.46 13.95
N LYS A 214 22.87 -10.06 13.77
CA LYS A 214 23.20 -11.39 14.32
C LYS A 214 23.08 -11.44 15.84
N ASP A 215 23.47 -10.36 16.51
CA ASP A 215 23.61 -10.31 17.97
C ASP A 215 22.28 -10.05 18.68
N THR A 216 21.36 -9.30 18.04
CA THR A 216 20.09 -8.91 18.67
C THR A 216 18.86 -9.54 18.03
N LYS A 217 18.99 -10.29 16.92
CA LYS A 217 17.97 -11.08 16.17
C LYS A 217 16.67 -10.36 15.77
N TYR A 218 16.44 -9.16 16.26
CA TYR A 218 15.19 -8.40 16.12
C TYR A 218 15.44 -6.96 15.66
N ALA A 219 16.72 -6.54 15.61
CA ALA A 219 17.12 -5.27 15.03
C ALA A 219 17.33 -5.44 13.52
N LEU A 220 16.64 -4.63 12.74
CA LEU A 220 16.69 -4.58 11.29
C LEU A 220 17.18 -3.19 10.86
N GLY A 221 18.34 -3.14 10.22
CA GLY A 221 18.94 -1.91 9.72
C GLY A 221 20.35 -2.16 9.18
N GLY A 222 20.84 -1.24 8.36
CA GLY A 222 22.23 -1.32 7.87
C GLY A 222 23.23 -0.99 8.97
N GLN A 223 24.49 -1.39 8.80
CA GLN A 223 25.54 -1.18 9.80
C GLN A 223 26.76 -0.49 9.17
N ASP A 224 27.34 0.45 9.90
CA ASP A 224 28.63 1.04 9.54
C ASP A 224 29.74 -0.02 9.72
N GLN A 225 30.59 -0.15 8.70
CA GLN A 225 31.73 -1.07 8.71
C GLN A 225 33.06 -0.33 8.77
N THR A 226 33.04 0.99 8.99
CA THR A 226 34.26 1.78 9.17
C THR A 226 34.91 1.36 10.49
N LEU A 227 36.18 0.97 10.43
CA LEU A 227 37.00 0.69 11.61
C LEU A 227 36.87 1.84 12.62
N SER A 228 36.64 1.55 13.90
CA SER A 228 36.26 2.49 15.00
C SER A 228 34.78 2.91 15.11
N ARG A 229 33.94 2.58 14.12
CA ARG A 229 32.49 2.87 14.11
C ARG A 229 31.63 1.63 13.84
N GLU A 230 32.26 0.45 13.82
CA GLU A 230 31.60 -0.83 13.61
C GLU A 230 30.44 -1.03 14.58
N GLY A 231 29.30 -1.47 14.07
CA GLY A 231 28.07 -1.65 14.84
C GLY A 231 27.23 -0.38 15.01
N GLY A 232 27.73 0.78 14.56
CA GLY A 232 26.91 1.98 14.41
C GLY A 232 25.88 1.84 13.29
N THR A 233 24.80 2.63 13.34
CA THR A 233 23.78 2.64 12.29
C THR A 233 23.14 4.02 12.10
N TRP A 234 22.54 4.24 10.93
CA TRP A 234 21.78 5.45 10.58
C TRP A 234 20.27 5.28 10.74
N LEU A 235 19.76 4.07 10.54
CA LEU A 235 18.34 3.73 10.62
C LEU A 235 18.22 2.29 11.08
N CYS A 236 17.47 2.06 12.15
CA CYS A 236 17.19 0.71 12.63
C CYS A 236 15.78 0.63 13.23
N LEU A 237 15.08 -0.46 12.93
CA LEU A 237 13.85 -0.89 13.58
C LEU A 237 14.18 -2.08 14.50
N ASN A 238 13.82 -2.02 15.78
CA ASN A 238 13.73 -3.20 16.63
C ASN A 238 12.26 -3.64 16.72
N THR A 239 11.97 -4.82 16.20
CA THR A 239 10.61 -5.35 16.07
C THR A 239 10.04 -5.89 17.38
N VAL A 240 10.87 -6.31 18.33
CA VAL A 240 10.43 -6.72 19.69
C VAL A 240 10.10 -5.48 20.52
N GLN A 241 11.02 -4.52 20.56
CA GLN A 241 10.86 -3.33 21.38
C GLN A 241 9.94 -2.29 20.74
N SER A 242 9.57 -2.47 19.46
CA SER A 242 8.81 -1.51 18.66
C SER A 242 9.43 -0.10 18.70
N LYS A 243 10.76 -0.05 18.58
CA LYS A 243 11.58 1.18 18.59
C LYS A 243 12.24 1.37 17.25
N ILE A 244 12.28 2.61 16.79
CA ILE A 244 13.03 3.01 15.60
C ILE A 244 13.92 4.19 15.99
N GLY A 245 15.18 4.11 15.60
CA GLY A 245 16.12 5.23 15.71
C GLY A 245 16.58 5.66 14.34
N VAL A 246 16.61 6.98 14.12
CA VAL A 246 17.15 7.61 12.91
C VAL A 246 18.21 8.62 13.31
N LEU A 247 19.40 8.52 12.71
CA LEU A 247 20.53 9.41 12.94
C LEU A 247 20.89 10.13 11.64
N LEU A 248 20.89 11.46 11.69
CA LEU A 248 21.34 12.32 10.59
C LEU A 248 22.53 13.18 11.04
N ASN A 249 23.28 13.70 10.07
CA ASN A 249 24.49 14.46 10.33
C ASN A 249 24.18 15.95 10.45
N LEU A 250 24.81 16.63 11.40
CA LEU A 250 24.93 18.08 11.36
C LEU A 250 26.41 18.43 11.20
N THR A 251 26.75 19.21 10.17
CA THR A 251 28.14 19.59 9.92
C THR A 251 28.57 20.75 10.82
N SER A 252 29.87 20.86 11.03
CA SER A 252 30.54 21.77 11.97
C SER A 252 30.26 23.27 11.74
N HIS A 253 29.71 23.69 10.61
CA HIS A 253 29.43 25.11 10.33
C HIS A 253 28.33 25.70 11.23
N LEU A 254 27.45 24.87 11.78
CA LEU A 254 26.47 25.28 12.81
C LEU A 254 27.08 25.34 14.22
N PHE A 255 28.34 24.91 14.37
CA PHE A 255 29.02 24.77 15.65
C PHE A 255 30.13 25.82 15.71
N GLU A 256 29.89 26.93 16.40
CA GLU A 256 30.98 27.80 16.85
C GLU A 256 31.90 27.02 17.80
N GLY A 257 32.94 26.37 17.25
CA GLY A 257 34.07 25.85 18.02
C GLY A 257 33.85 24.62 18.91
N LYS A 258 32.93 23.69 18.61
CA LYS A 258 32.70 22.49 19.45
C LYS A 258 33.26 21.17 18.89
N ASN A 259 34.05 20.51 19.75
CA ASN A 259 34.48 19.11 19.80
C ASN A 259 34.59 18.35 18.46
N ILE A 260 35.55 18.76 17.64
CA ILE A 260 35.97 18.06 16.41
C ILE A 260 36.43 16.61 16.72
N ASN A 261 36.80 16.34 17.98
CA ASN A 261 37.19 15.03 18.53
C ASN A 261 36.09 14.37 19.38
N GLY A 262 34.82 14.75 19.21
CA GLY A 262 33.70 14.17 19.94
C GLY A 262 33.55 12.65 19.70
N GLN A 263 32.95 11.96 20.67
CA GLN A 263 32.65 10.53 20.61
C GLN A 263 31.85 10.16 19.35
N SER A 264 32.02 8.92 18.89
CA SER A 264 31.25 8.38 17.77
C SER A 264 29.76 8.35 18.13
N ARG A 265 28.96 8.90 17.22
CA ARG A 265 27.50 8.94 17.34
C ARG A 265 26.79 7.70 16.85
N GLY A 266 27.51 6.83 16.13
CA GLY A 266 26.91 5.66 15.49
C GLY A 266 26.16 4.75 16.46
N PHE A 267 26.54 4.78 17.74
CA PHE A 267 25.92 4.00 18.81
C PHE A 267 24.69 4.64 19.46
N ILE A 268 24.30 5.87 19.11
CA ILE A 268 23.06 6.48 19.61
C ILE A 268 21.85 5.59 19.23
N VAL A 269 21.72 5.23 17.97
CA VAL A 269 20.60 4.37 17.52
C VAL A 269 20.64 2.98 18.15
N PRO A 270 21.75 2.21 18.08
CA PRO A 270 21.85 0.89 18.72
C PRO A 270 21.56 0.90 20.23
N ASN A 271 22.07 1.90 20.96
CA ASN A 271 21.86 2.01 22.40
C ASN A 271 20.40 2.31 22.75
N TYR A 272 19.67 2.99 21.86
CA TYR A 272 18.24 3.22 22.03
C TYR A 272 17.41 1.97 21.70
N VAL A 273 17.54 1.48 20.47
CA VAL A 273 16.63 0.46 19.92
C VAL A 273 16.86 -0.94 20.47
N ASN A 274 17.97 -1.19 21.17
CA ASN A 274 18.25 -2.49 21.79
C ASN A 274 18.12 -2.48 23.31
N ASN A 275 17.88 -1.33 23.94
CA ASN A 275 17.74 -1.27 25.40
C ASN A 275 16.27 -1.50 25.78
N PRO A 276 15.90 -2.68 26.34
CA PRO A 276 14.50 -2.99 26.65
C PRO A 276 13.97 -2.17 27.83
N GLU A 277 14.85 -1.69 28.71
CA GLU A 277 14.48 -1.02 29.96
C GLU A 277 14.25 0.48 29.80
N ILE A 278 14.68 1.09 28.69
CA ILE A 278 14.60 2.54 28.49
C ILE A 278 13.50 2.91 27.49
N ASN A 279 12.54 3.73 27.89
CA ASN A 279 11.54 4.29 26.97
C ASN A 279 12.08 5.53 26.25
N LEU A 280 11.33 6.04 25.28
CA LEU A 280 11.72 7.20 24.48
C LEU A 280 11.99 8.47 25.31
N ASP A 281 11.20 8.71 26.37
CA ASP A 281 11.37 9.90 27.22
C ASP A 281 12.69 9.85 28.00
N LEU A 282 12.93 8.73 28.68
CA LEU A 282 14.15 8.52 29.47
C LEU A 282 15.40 8.55 28.59
N TYR A 283 15.34 7.92 27.42
CA TYR A 283 16.49 7.92 26.49
C TYR A 283 16.81 9.34 26.01
N MET A 284 15.78 10.16 25.71
CA MET A 284 15.96 11.55 25.29
C MET A 284 16.55 12.41 26.41
N ASP A 285 16.12 12.21 27.67
CA ASP A 285 16.65 12.91 28.84
C ASP A 285 18.11 12.51 29.14
N GLU A 286 18.45 11.24 29.00
CA GLU A 286 19.84 10.77 29.13
C GLU A 286 20.72 11.31 28.01
N LEU A 287 20.27 11.22 26.76
CA LEU A 287 20.99 11.75 25.61
C LEU A 287 21.19 13.26 25.74
N GLN A 288 20.20 14.01 26.24
CA GLN A 288 20.32 15.45 26.47
C GLN A 288 21.50 15.80 27.40
N LYS A 289 21.75 15.00 28.44
CA LYS A 289 22.84 15.23 29.40
C LYS A 289 24.21 15.00 28.78
N VAL A 290 24.33 14.07 27.83
CA VAL A 290 25.60 13.67 27.22
C VAL A 290 25.80 14.16 25.78
N LYS A 291 24.79 14.81 25.17
CA LYS A 291 24.79 15.20 23.74
C LYS A 291 26.01 16.05 23.32
N GLY A 292 26.57 16.82 24.25
CA GLY A 292 27.75 17.67 24.04
C GLY A 292 29.06 16.91 23.84
N ASN A 293 29.08 15.61 24.17
CA ASN A 293 30.25 14.75 23.99
C ASN A 293 30.41 14.25 22.55
N TYR A 294 29.37 14.38 21.72
CA TYR A 294 29.33 13.86 20.37
C TYR A 294 29.64 14.94 19.32
N THR A 295 30.07 14.51 18.13
CA THR A 295 30.08 15.39 16.93
C THR A 295 28.66 15.80 16.52
N GLY A 296 28.47 16.70 15.56
CA GLY A 296 27.15 17.27 15.26
C GLY A 296 26.10 16.28 14.74
N PHE A 297 24.91 16.24 15.34
CA PHE A 297 23.83 15.32 14.94
C PHE A 297 22.40 15.81 15.12
N ASN A 298 21.54 15.16 14.37
CA ASN A 298 20.10 15.07 14.61
C ASN A 298 19.76 13.61 14.94
N PHE A 299 19.00 13.39 16.01
CA PHE A 299 18.46 12.10 16.37
C PHE A 299 16.94 12.18 16.43
N LEU A 300 16.28 11.23 15.78
CA LEU A 300 14.84 11.01 15.85
C LEU A 300 14.60 9.63 16.43
N GLY A 301 14.08 9.59 17.65
CA GLY A 301 13.62 8.37 18.29
C GLY A 301 12.11 8.24 18.08
N ILE A 302 11.67 7.06 17.67
CA ILE A 302 10.27 6.74 17.39
C ILE A 302 9.92 5.47 18.16
N GLU A 303 8.83 5.50 18.90
CA GLU A 303 8.42 4.40 19.79
C GLU A 303 6.93 4.15 19.68
N ARG A 304 6.56 2.87 19.68
CA ARG A 304 5.17 2.45 19.82
C ARG A 304 4.79 2.39 21.30
N GLN A 305 3.72 3.09 21.66
CA GLN A 305 3.09 2.94 22.96
C GLN A 305 2.31 1.63 23.00
N LEU A 306 2.60 0.75 23.96
CA LEU A 306 2.00 -0.59 24.06
C LEU A 306 0.47 -0.54 24.23
N GLU A 307 -0.02 0.31 25.13
CA GLU A 307 -1.46 0.40 25.45
C GLU A 307 -2.29 1.00 24.32
N SER A 308 -1.83 2.13 23.77
CA SER A 308 -2.58 2.87 22.75
C SER A 308 -2.33 2.35 21.33
N LYS A 309 -1.28 1.54 21.14
CA LYS A 309 -0.73 1.10 19.84
C LYS A 309 -0.34 2.26 18.91
N LYS A 310 -0.27 3.48 19.44
CA LYS A 310 0.12 4.68 18.70
C LYS A 310 1.63 4.82 18.69
N TRP A 311 2.13 5.39 17.60
CA TRP A 311 3.53 5.76 17.47
C TRP A 311 3.71 7.22 17.86
N ARG A 312 4.78 7.47 18.60
CA ARG A 312 5.23 8.80 18.98
C ARG A 312 6.68 8.99 18.57
N ALA A 313 7.07 10.23 18.34
CA ALA A 313 8.42 10.55 17.92
C ALA A 313 8.94 11.76 18.69
N LYS A 314 10.21 11.68 19.09
CA LYS A 314 10.95 12.77 19.70
C LYS A 314 12.22 13.04 18.93
N TYR A 315 12.56 14.32 18.82
CA TYR A 315 13.73 14.81 18.12
C TYR A 315 14.67 15.53 19.09
N ILE A 316 15.96 15.32 18.94
CA ILE A 316 17.00 16.10 19.62
C ILE A 316 18.19 16.35 18.68
N ASN A 317 18.84 17.49 18.83
CA ASN A 317 20.12 17.80 18.23
C ASN A 317 21.09 18.33 19.27
N ASN A 318 22.37 18.42 18.93
CA ASN A 318 23.42 18.91 19.84
C ASN A 318 24.08 20.23 19.41
N VAL A 319 23.41 21.06 18.60
CA VAL A 319 23.96 22.36 18.17
C VAL A 319 24.08 23.32 19.36
N SER A 320 22.98 23.50 20.10
CA SER A 320 22.97 24.31 21.33
C SER A 320 23.08 23.42 22.58
N ALA A 321 23.79 23.93 23.59
CA ALA A 321 23.81 23.27 24.91
C ALA A 321 22.39 23.20 25.51
N ASP A 322 21.57 24.21 25.24
CA ASP A 322 20.22 24.36 25.78
C ASP A 322 19.14 23.65 24.94
N SER A 323 19.49 23.00 23.82
CA SER A 323 18.49 22.30 23.00
C SER A 323 17.79 21.19 23.79
N LEU A 324 16.48 21.33 23.99
CA LEU A 324 15.67 20.33 24.65
C LEU A 324 15.12 19.31 23.64
N PRO A 325 14.84 18.07 24.05
CA PRO A 325 14.08 17.14 23.24
C PRO A 325 12.71 17.70 22.86
N ILE A 326 12.30 17.52 21.60
CA ILE A 326 11.04 18.05 21.05
C ILE A 326 10.15 16.88 20.65
N GLU A 327 8.90 16.88 21.12
CA GLU A 327 7.87 15.94 20.65
C GLU A 327 7.37 16.36 19.26
N ILE A 328 7.33 15.41 18.33
CA ILE A 328 6.82 15.63 16.99
C ILE A 328 5.31 15.40 16.97
N LYS A 329 4.54 16.49 16.79
CA LYS A 329 3.07 16.48 16.96
C LYS A 329 2.28 16.46 15.65
N THR A 330 2.85 16.93 14.54
CA THR A 330 2.13 17.12 13.28
C THR A 330 2.79 16.36 12.13
N SER A 331 2.02 15.52 11.44
CA SER A 331 2.46 14.69 10.31
C SER A 331 1.88 15.20 8.98
N PRO A 332 2.57 15.04 7.84
CA PRO A 332 3.94 14.53 7.72
C PRO A 332 4.99 15.61 8.02
N PHE A 333 6.17 15.14 8.40
CA PHE A 333 7.35 15.95 8.72
C PHE A 333 8.57 15.43 7.95
N GLY A 334 9.58 16.28 7.79
CA GLY A 334 10.79 15.96 7.05
C GLY A 334 12.03 16.38 7.82
N PHE A 335 13.06 15.55 7.73
CA PHE A 335 14.35 15.79 8.35
C PHE A 335 15.45 15.72 7.28
N SER A 336 16.54 16.44 7.52
CA SER A 336 17.74 16.36 6.72
C SER A 336 18.94 16.68 7.59
N ASN A 337 20.10 16.91 6.97
CA ASN A 337 21.31 17.37 7.65
C ASN A 337 21.23 18.87 8.04
N HIS A 338 20.05 19.32 8.46
CA HIS A 338 19.74 20.66 8.96
C HIS A 338 18.87 20.57 10.21
N ILE A 339 18.78 21.65 10.99
CA ILE A 339 17.98 21.67 12.22
C ILE A 339 16.50 21.55 11.88
N TYR A 340 15.80 20.61 12.52
CA TYR A 340 14.36 20.46 12.37
C TYR A 340 13.59 21.71 12.84
N GLY A 341 12.58 22.11 12.07
CA GLY A 341 11.71 23.24 12.40
C GLY A 341 12.26 24.62 12.01
N ASP A 342 13.47 24.67 11.44
CA ASP A 342 14.01 25.91 10.87
C ASP A 342 13.24 26.30 9.59
N GLU A 343 12.81 27.56 9.51
CA GLU A 343 12.11 28.13 8.36
C GLU A 343 12.96 28.07 7.07
N ASN A 344 14.28 28.08 7.23
CA ASN A 344 15.25 28.03 6.15
C ASN A 344 15.81 26.61 5.92
N ALA A 345 15.02 25.56 6.21
CA ALA A 345 15.38 24.17 5.87
C ALA A 345 15.78 24.01 4.39
N PHE A 346 16.48 22.93 4.04
CA PHE A 346 16.88 22.71 2.65
C PHE A 346 15.67 22.57 1.71
N GLY A 347 15.84 23.02 0.47
CA GLY A 347 14.84 22.90 -0.60
C GLY A 347 14.28 21.49 -0.75
N LYS A 348 15.17 20.48 -0.79
CA LYS A 348 14.78 19.06 -0.80
C LYS A 348 13.92 18.63 0.37
N THR A 349 14.14 19.17 1.57
CA THR A 349 13.36 18.81 2.76
C THR A 349 11.93 19.35 2.62
N ARG A 350 11.78 20.59 2.15
CA ARG A 350 10.46 21.17 1.86
C ARG A 350 9.75 20.42 0.74
N LEU A 351 10.45 20.12 -0.36
CA LEU A 351 9.91 19.36 -1.49
C LEU A 351 9.48 17.95 -1.07
N GLY A 352 10.33 17.22 -0.36
CA GLY A 352 10.03 15.86 0.11
C GLY A 352 8.78 15.84 0.99
N CYS A 353 8.64 16.80 1.92
CA CYS A 353 7.43 16.98 2.71
C CYS A 353 6.19 17.23 1.83
N GLN A 354 6.30 18.10 0.83
CA GLN A 354 5.20 18.41 -0.08
C GLN A 354 4.79 17.19 -0.92
N LEU A 355 5.75 16.54 -1.56
CA LEU A 355 5.53 15.33 -2.35
C LEU A 355 4.92 14.21 -1.49
N PHE A 356 5.36 14.08 -0.23
CA PHE A 356 4.82 13.07 0.66
C PHE A 356 3.38 13.40 1.09
N LYS A 357 3.06 14.68 1.35
CA LYS A 357 1.67 15.13 1.57
C LYS A 357 0.78 14.80 0.38
N THR A 358 1.23 15.11 -0.83
CA THR A 358 0.49 14.81 -2.06
C THR A 358 0.33 13.31 -2.25
N LEU A 359 1.39 12.51 -2.04
CA LEU A 359 1.33 11.05 -2.09
C LEU A 359 0.26 10.49 -1.15
N LEU A 360 0.28 10.90 0.12
CA LEU A 360 -0.69 10.47 1.11
C LEU A 360 -2.10 10.91 0.73
N HIS A 361 -2.28 12.17 0.31
CA HIS A 361 -3.59 12.69 -0.11
C HIS A 361 -4.17 11.91 -1.31
N ASP A 362 -3.37 11.66 -2.34
CA ASP A 362 -3.82 10.99 -3.57
C ASP A 362 -4.21 9.53 -3.35
N LEU A 363 -3.51 8.85 -2.42
CA LEU A 363 -3.76 7.45 -2.13
C LEU A 363 -4.79 7.24 -1.01
N THR A 364 -5.07 8.30 -0.25
CA THR A 364 -6.12 8.28 0.78
C THR A 364 -7.48 8.34 0.12
N ASP A 365 -8.31 7.33 0.37
CA ASP A 365 -9.74 7.44 0.10
C ASP A 365 -10.31 8.53 1.00
N ASN A 366 -10.73 9.66 0.43
CA ASN A 366 -11.26 10.80 1.18
C ASN A 366 -12.52 10.47 2.00
N TYR A 367 -13.24 9.38 1.68
CA TYR A 367 -14.39 8.91 2.44
C TYR A 367 -13.99 8.00 3.62
N LYS A 368 -12.93 7.20 3.47
CA LYS A 368 -12.49 6.21 4.47
C LYS A 368 -11.27 6.63 5.29
N LYS A 369 -10.57 7.67 4.85
CA LYS A 369 -9.30 8.18 5.41
C LYS A 369 -8.20 7.10 5.51
N THR A 370 -8.16 6.19 4.56
CA THR A 370 -7.25 5.03 4.52
C THR A 370 -6.58 4.95 3.15
N ILE A 371 -5.35 4.43 3.09
CA ILE A 371 -4.63 4.27 1.81
C ILE A 371 -5.10 2.98 1.14
N THR A 372 -5.51 3.10 -0.11
CA THR A 372 -6.26 2.08 -0.85
C THR A 372 -5.42 1.04 -1.58
N ASP A 373 -4.14 1.34 -1.82
CA ASP A 373 -3.22 0.45 -2.54
C ASP A 373 -1.80 0.58 -1.97
N GLU A 374 -1.40 -0.40 -1.16
CA GLU A 374 -0.06 -0.42 -0.57
C GLU A 374 1.04 -0.60 -1.62
N LYS A 375 0.78 -1.37 -2.69
CA LYS A 375 1.79 -1.59 -3.74
C LYS A 375 2.06 -0.28 -4.45
N GLU A 376 1.02 0.49 -4.74
CA GLU A 376 1.15 1.82 -5.32
C GLU A 376 1.80 2.81 -4.34
N LEU A 377 1.48 2.74 -3.04
CA LEU A 377 2.16 3.51 -2.00
C LEU A 377 3.68 3.25 -2.01
N ILE A 378 4.09 1.99 -1.98
CA ILE A 378 5.51 1.59 -2.02
C ILE A 378 6.16 2.08 -3.31
N ARG A 379 5.51 1.88 -4.47
CA ARG A 379 6.03 2.30 -5.78
C ARG A 379 6.25 3.81 -5.83
N ARG A 380 5.26 4.60 -5.43
CA ARG A 380 5.35 6.07 -5.42
C ARG A 380 6.27 6.60 -4.31
N ALA A 381 6.39 5.91 -3.18
CA ALA A 381 7.37 6.24 -2.15
C ALA A 381 8.80 6.14 -2.67
N PHE A 382 9.14 5.05 -3.37
CA PHE A 382 10.45 4.95 -4.03
C PHE A 382 10.62 5.96 -5.16
N SER A 383 9.55 6.28 -5.90
CA SER A 383 9.58 7.36 -6.89
C SER A 383 9.91 8.71 -6.27
N LEU A 384 9.35 9.02 -5.10
CA LEU A 384 9.67 10.23 -4.32
C LEU A 384 11.12 10.23 -3.86
N LEU A 385 11.60 9.10 -3.32
CA LEU A 385 13.00 8.94 -2.88
C LEU A 385 14.01 8.98 -4.04
N SER A 386 13.53 8.89 -5.29
CA SER A 386 14.36 8.98 -6.50
C SER A 386 14.28 10.35 -7.19
N ASP A 387 13.65 11.35 -6.56
CA ASP A 387 13.48 12.68 -7.15
C ASP A 387 14.81 13.45 -7.22
N THR A 388 15.16 13.87 -8.43
CA THR A 388 16.41 14.57 -8.74
C THR A 388 16.21 16.08 -8.94
N THR A 389 15.13 16.67 -8.42
CA THR A 389 14.87 18.12 -8.54
C THR A 389 15.97 18.92 -7.85
N ILE A 390 16.61 19.83 -8.59
CA ILE A 390 17.71 20.66 -8.11
C ILE A 390 17.18 22.00 -7.59
N PHE A 391 17.69 22.44 -6.44
CA PHE A 391 17.47 23.75 -5.86
C PHE A 391 18.71 24.61 -5.99
N HIS A 392 18.74 25.46 -7.01
CA HIS A 392 19.82 26.43 -7.15
C HIS A 392 19.74 27.49 -6.05
N ASN A 393 20.91 27.87 -5.52
CA ASN A 393 21.10 28.96 -4.55
C ASN A 393 20.43 28.73 -3.18
N ASP A 394 20.37 27.48 -2.71
CA ASP A 394 20.04 27.18 -1.32
C ASP A 394 21.21 27.59 -0.42
N SER A 395 21.18 28.80 0.14
CA SER A 395 22.29 29.40 0.89
C SER A 395 22.71 28.57 2.11
N ASN A 396 21.76 27.94 2.80
CA ASN A 396 22.06 27.10 3.95
C ASN A 396 22.73 25.79 3.53
N LEU A 397 22.23 25.15 2.46
CA LEU A 397 22.89 23.99 1.90
C LEU A 397 24.28 24.35 1.37
N ASP A 398 24.40 25.47 0.64
CA ASP A 398 25.66 25.96 0.10
C ASP A 398 26.69 26.22 1.21
N CYS A 399 26.26 26.71 2.38
CA CYS A 399 27.10 26.86 3.57
C CYS A 399 27.56 25.51 4.14
N VAL A 400 26.62 24.60 4.38
CA VAL A 400 26.86 23.26 4.96
C VAL A 400 27.79 22.41 4.09
N TYR A 401 27.66 22.52 2.77
CA TYR A 401 28.40 21.74 1.78
C TYR A 401 29.44 22.58 1.01
N SER A 402 29.91 23.69 1.58
CA SER A 402 30.82 24.65 0.93
C SER A 402 32.12 24.04 0.38
N HIS A 403 32.56 22.90 0.91
CA HIS A 403 33.70 22.12 0.45
C HIS A 403 33.48 21.39 -0.88
N TYR A 404 32.23 21.20 -1.32
CA TYR A 404 31.91 20.68 -2.65
C TYR A 404 31.89 21.80 -3.69
N THR A 405 32.16 21.46 -4.95
CA THR A 405 31.99 22.37 -6.10
C THR A 405 30.53 22.82 -6.22
N LYS A 406 30.27 23.97 -6.85
CA LYS A 406 28.90 24.46 -7.05
C LYS A 406 28.01 23.42 -7.77
N ALA A 407 28.55 22.76 -8.79
CA ALA A 407 27.86 21.69 -9.50
C ALA A 407 27.43 20.56 -8.54
N ASN A 408 28.32 20.10 -7.66
CA ASN A 408 27.99 19.04 -6.69
C ASN A 408 27.07 19.52 -5.57
N ARG A 409 27.14 20.80 -5.14
CA ARG A 409 26.16 21.35 -4.19
C ARG A 409 24.75 21.40 -4.78
N ASP A 410 24.63 21.76 -6.05
CA ASP A 410 23.36 21.71 -6.77
C ASP A 410 22.84 20.25 -6.86
N GLN A 411 23.71 19.25 -7.09
CA GLN A 411 23.29 17.84 -7.02
C GLN A 411 22.92 17.38 -5.60
N ILE A 412 23.62 17.84 -4.56
CA ILE A 412 23.29 17.51 -3.15
C ILE A 412 21.95 18.12 -2.72
N SER A 413 21.48 19.14 -3.44
CA SER A 413 20.22 19.81 -3.17
C SER A 413 18.97 19.01 -3.59
N SER A 414 19.11 17.89 -4.29
CA SER A 414 18.01 16.98 -4.62
C SER A 414 17.75 15.94 -3.53
N ILE A 415 16.57 15.30 -3.58
CA ILE A 415 16.22 14.20 -2.67
C ILE A 415 17.09 12.98 -2.95
N HIS A 416 17.29 12.66 -4.23
CA HIS A 416 18.20 11.62 -4.70
C HIS A 416 19.49 12.25 -5.24
N VAL A 417 20.55 12.20 -4.44
CA VAL A 417 21.81 12.89 -4.70
C VAL A 417 22.68 12.07 -5.66
N GLN A 418 23.08 12.71 -6.76
CA GLN A 418 23.98 12.14 -7.78
C GLN A 418 25.07 13.15 -8.13
N THR A 419 26.19 13.11 -7.40
CA THR A 419 27.31 14.00 -7.71
C THR A 419 27.97 13.63 -9.04
N THR A 420 28.64 14.59 -9.68
CA THR A 420 29.29 14.43 -10.99
C THR A 420 30.75 14.91 -10.94
N GLY A 421 31.54 14.57 -11.97
CA GLY A 421 32.93 15.03 -12.12
C GLY A 421 33.98 13.92 -11.98
N GLU A 422 35.23 14.31 -11.67
CA GLU A 422 36.41 13.43 -11.75
C GLU A 422 36.41 12.27 -10.74
N GLU A 423 35.71 12.39 -9.60
CA GLU A 423 35.37 11.25 -8.73
C GLU A 423 34.01 11.49 -8.02
N PRO A 424 32.89 10.94 -8.52
CA PRO A 424 31.56 11.12 -7.93
C PRO A 424 31.38 10.22 -6.70
N THR A 425 32.18 10.44 -5.65
CA THR A 425 32.23 9.55 -4.49
C THR A 425 31.12 9.80 -3.48
N TYR A 426 30.22 10.78 -3.68
CA TYR A 426 29.13 11.08 -2.75
C TYR A 426 27.76 11.01 -3.42
N GLY A 427 26.81 10.33 -2.81
CA GLY A 427 25.46 10.28 -3.34
C GLY A 427 24.52 9.45 -2.49
N THR A 428 23.27 9.35 -2.93
CA THR A 428 22.28 8.48 -2.30
C THR A 428 22.70 7.03 -2.53
N ARG A 429 23.10 6.35 -1.45
CA ARG A 429 23.53 4.95 -1.48
C ARG A 429 22.41 3.98 -1.21
N THR A 430 21.49 4.39 -0.34
CA THR A 430 20.44 3.52 0.20
C THR A 430 19.14 4.30 0.30
N SER A 431 18.04 3.67 -0.12
CA SER A 431 16.67 4.15 0.01
C SER A 431 15.84 3.12 0.76
N THR A 432 15.22 3.54 1.86
CA THR A 432 14.42 2.67 2.74
C THR A 432 12.97 3.14 2.80
N VAL A 433 12.05 2.20 2.65
CA VAL A 433 10.61 2.38 2.90
C VAL A 433 10.23 1.45 4.05
N LEU A 434 9.76 2.01 5.16
CA LEU A 434 9.23 1.30 6.31
C LEU A 434 7.77 1.66 6.51
N ILE A 435 6.91 0.64 6.52
CA ILE A 435 5.47 0.76 6.70
C ILE A 435 5.04 -0.10 7.88
N VAL A 436 4.23 0.46 8.78
CA VAL A 436 3.52 -0.25 9.84
C VAL A 436 2.03 0.01 9.68
N ARG A 437 1.29 -1.08 9.55
CA ARG A 437 -0.16 -1.13 9.36
C ARG A 437 -0.91 -1.03 10.69
N SER A 438 -2.21 -0.76 10.63
CA SER A 438 -3.10 -0.63 11.79
C SER A 438 -3.19 -1.93 12.60
N ASP A 439 -3.10 -3.06 11.92
CA ASP A 439 -3.07 -4.42 12.47
C ASP A 439 -1.70 -4.83 13.06
N GLN A 440 -0.73 -3.90 13.09
CA GLN A 440 0.62 -4.09 13.59
C GLN A 440 1.51 -5.01 12.73
N THR A 441 1.05 -5.43 11.55
CA THR A 441 1.93 -5.96 10.53
C THR A 441 2.74 -4.82 9.90
N GLY A 442 3.86 -5.15 9.26
CA GLY A 442 4.65 -4.15 8.56
C GLY A 442 5.55 -4.73 7.49
N VAL A 443 6.16 -3.82 6.74
CA VAL A 443 7.14 -4.13 5.72
C VAL A 443 8.28 -3.14 5.78
N PHE A 444 9.51 -3.65 5.74
CA PHE A 444 10.74 -2.88 5.60
C PHE A 444 11.34 -3.24 4.25
N ILE A 445 11.59 -2.26 3.40
CA ILE A 445 12.16 -2.44 2.07
C ILE A 445 13.37 -1.54 1.95
N GLU A 446 14.51 -2.11 1.59
CA GLU A 446 15.73 -1.36 1.32
C GLU A 446 16.18 -1.59 -0.12
N LYS A 447 16.42 -0.50 -0.84
CA LYS A 447 17.20 -0.49 -2.08
C LYS A 447 18.57 0.08 -1.77
N THR A 448 19.63 -0.66 -2.07
CA THR A 448 21.02 -0.23 -1.81
C THR A 448 21.87 -0.48 -3.05
N LEU A 449 22.78 0.45 -3.37
CA LEU A 449 23.79 0.27 -4.40
C LEU A 449 24.74 -0.88 -4.07
N SER A 450 24.86 -1.85 -4.99
CA SER A 450 25.70 -3.05 -4.81
C SER A 450 27.18 -2.69 -4.74
N ASN A 451 27.65 -1.88 -5.70
CA ASN A 451 29.05 -1.50 -5.80
C ASN A 451 29.20 -0.05 -6.29
N PRO A 452 28.92 0.95 -5.45
CA PRO A 452 28.80 2.34 -5.87
C PRO A 452 30.12 2.97 -6.39
N LEU A 453 31.27 2.31 -6.19
CA LEU A 453 32.56 2.74 -6.73
C LEU A 453 32.87 2.18 -8.13
N VAL A 454 32.16 1.13 -8.56
CA VAL A 454 32.40 0.42 -9.83
C VAL A 454 31.21 0.57 -10.77
N ASP A 455 30.00 0.46 -10.24
CA ASP A 455 28.74 0.58 -10.99
C ASP A 455 27.70 1.32 -10.14
N SER A 456 27.34 2.53 -10.56
CA SER A 456 26.31 3.36 -9.92
C SER A 456 24.89 3.03 -10.37
N SER A 457 24.71 2.05 -11.27
CA SER A 457 23.42 1.63 -11.80
C SER A 457 22.87 0.34 -11.18
N GLU A 458 23.71 -0.46 -10.52
CA GLU A 458 23.29 -1.73 -9.93
C GLU A 458 22.75 -1.53 -8.49
N TRP A 459 21.44 -1.74 -8.32
CA TRP A 459 20.76 -1.68 -7.04
C TRP A 459 20.23 -3.05 -6.63
N THR A 460 20.53 -3.47 -5.41
CA THR A 460 19.88 -4.62 -4.75
C THR A 460 18.67 -4.16 -3.96
N GLU A 461 17.59 -4.93 -4.03
CA GLU A 461 16.39 -4.74 -3.20
C GLU A 461 16.27 -5.89 -2.20
N ASN A 462 16.15 -5.55 -0.92
CA ASN A 462 15.83 -6.50 0.14
C ASN A 462 14.52 -6.10 0.81
N LYS A 463 13.73 -7.10 1.20
CA LYS A 463 12.39 -6.91 1.76
C LYS A 463 12.17 -7.84 2.93
N TRP A 464 11.68 -7.29 4.04
CA TRP A 464 11.33 -8.03 5.24
C TRP A 464 9.89 -7.72 5.65
N HIS A 465 9.10 -8.76 5.83
CA HIS A 465 7.78 -8.68 6.43
C HIS A 465 7.89 -9.01 7.93
N PHE A 466 7.21 -8.23 8.76
CA PHE A 466 7.23 -8.41 10.21
C PHE A 466 5.85 -8.19 10.82
N GLN A 467 5.64 -8.76 12.00
CA GLN A 467 4.50 -8.51 12.87
C GLN A 467 5.03 -7.93 14.17
N LEU A 468 4.47 -6.83 14.67
CA LEU A 468 4.77 -6.34 16.01
C LEU A 468 3.84 -7.05 17.00
N ASN A 469 4.42 -7.68 18.02
CA ASN A 469 3.70 -8.39 19.06
C ASN A 469 3.41 -7.47 20.25
N ASP A 470 2.31 -7.73 20.96
CA ASP A 470 1.95 -7.00 22.19
C ASP A 470 2.69 -7.55 23.44
N ILE A 471 3.49 -8.61 23.29
CA ILE A 471 4.16 -9.35 24.36
C ILE A 471 5.61 -9.63 23.94
N ASN A 472 6.53 -9.77 24.90
CA ASN A 472 7.95 -10.18 24.80
C ASN A 472 8.22 -11.50 24.03
N GLU A 473 7.29 -11.96 23.20
CA GLU A 473 7.51 -13.05 22.25
C GLU A 473 8.16 -12.52 20.98
N PRO A 474 9.19 -13.21 20.47
CA PRO A 474 9.87 -12.78 19.26
C PRO A 474 8.89 -12.69 18.09
N PRO A 475 8.93 -11.60 17.32
CA PRO A 475 8.11 -11.45 16.13
C PRO A 475 8.43 -12.56 15.15
N VAL A 476 7.38 -13.16 14.57
CA VAL A 476 7.53 -14.16 13.52
C VAL A 476 7.81 -13.42 12.22
N LEU A 477 9.00 -13.63 11.66
CA LEU A 477 9.29 -13.25 10.28
C LEU A 477 8.37 -14.07 9.39
N ILE A 478 7.47 -13.39 8.69
CA ILE A 478 6.62 -14.02 7.69
C ILE A 478 7.47 -14.04 6.43
N ASN A 479 8.08 -15.19 6.11
CA ASN A 479 8.80 -15.37 4.84
C ASN A 479 7.85 -15.26 3.65
#